data_AF-A0A7S3J058-F1
#
_entry.id   AF-A0A7S3J058-F1
#
_cell.length_a   1.000
_cell.length_b   1.000
_cell.length_c   1.000
_cell.angle_alpha   90.00
_cell.angle_beta   90.00
_cell.angle_gamma   90.00
#
_symmetry.space_group_name_H-M   'P 1'
#
loop_
_entity.id
_entity.type
_entity.pdbx_description
1 polymer ?
#
loop_
_entity_poly.entity_id
_entity_poly.type
_entity_poly.pdbx_seq_one_letter_code
_entity_poly.pdbx_strand_id
1 'polypeptide(L)'
;IKNIKLKCEVIKFCIEYAEQEEFYKEPLEKLEEAFRELKECKALKDAIAVILTLGNILNGGDKNKGQADGFAIEGITKISSIKDANGKSGIEFVCKKLISIDPEHRHFKKGLRNLYEAKKTNLLEFVGVFNSFLALANSMKNKCKQLLSDKDDPSLNGLQAISVKIDAYMVKLDGLNTRFINLDKEWKDLGEYFGIKKDDEKMEDTIKFFSFWA
;
A
#
# COMPACT_ATOMS: atom_id res chain seq x y z
N ILE A 1 34.42 -29.63 -12.58
CA ILE A 1 32.97 -29.63 -12.23
C ILE A 1 32.20 -28.99 -13.37
N LYS A 2 31.30 -29.71 -14.05
CA LYS A 2 30.47 -29.16 -15.13
C LYS A 2 29.48 -28.12 -14.58
N ASN A 3 29.04 -27.18 -15.42
CA ASN A 3 27.98 -26.21 -15.11
C ASN A 3 28.21 -25.37 -13.83
N ILE A 4 29.46 -25.15 -13.42
CA ILE A 4 29.78 -24.50 -12.13
C ILE A 4 29.14 -23.12 -11.99
N LYS A 5 29.14 -22.31 -13.06
CA LYS A 5 28.49 -21.00 -13.07
C LYS A 5 27.00 -21.10 -12.76
N LEU A 6 26.31 -22.03 -13.42
CA LEU A 6 24.87 -22.22 -13.26
C LEU A 6 24.52 -22.71 -11.84
N LYS A 7 25.34 -23.62 -11.30
CA LYS A 7 25.22 -24.08 -9.91
C LYS A 7 25.38 -22.92 -8.93
N CYS A 8 26.40 -22.08 -9.12
CA CYS A 8 26.64 -20.91 -8.27
C CYS A 8 25.47 -19.92 -8.33
N GLU A 9 24.88 -19.66 -9.50
CA GLU A 9 23.72 -18.78 -9.64
C GLU A 9 22.50 -19.28 -8.84
N VAL A 10 22.18 -20.57 -8.96
CA VAL A 10 21.04 -21.18 -8.24
C VAL A 10 21.28 -21.20 -6.73
N ILE A 11 22.51 -21.52 -6.30
CA ILE A 11 22.89 -21.52 -4.88
C ILE A 11 22.82 -20.10 -4.31
N LYS A 12 23.35 -19.11 -5.04
CA LYS A 12 23.31 -17.69 -4.64
C LYS A 12 21.87 -17.23 -4.43
N PHE A 13 20.98 -17.52 -5.38
CA PHE A 13 19.54 -17.23 -5.23
C PHE A 13 18.97 -17.84 -3.95
N CYS A 14 19.31 -19.10 -3.62
CA CYS A 14 18.79 -19.74 -2.42
C CYS A 14 19.30 -19.13 -1.12
N ILE A 15 20.51 -18.56 -1.12
CA ILE A 15 21.11 -17.86 0.02
C ILE A 15 20.42 -16.51 0.22
N GLU A 16 20.20 -15.77 -0.86
CA GLU A 16 19.65 -14.41 -0.83
C GLU A 16 18.11 -14.37 -0.71
N TYR A 17 17.43 -15.50 -0.95
CA TYR A 17 15.96 -15.55 -1.02
C TYR A 17 15.27 -15.03 0.24
N ALA A 18 15.76 -15.35 1.43
CA ALA A 18 15.10 -14.95 2.68
C ALA A 18 15.07 -13.42 2.86
N GLU A 19 16.16 -12.74 2.49
CA GLU A 19 16.23 -11.27 2.54
C GLU A 19 15.30 -10.65 1.50
N GLN A 20 15.20 -11.26 0.32
CA GLN A 20 14.26 -10.81 -0.72
C GLN A 20 12.81 -11.00 -0.28
N GLU A 21 12.46 -12.14 0.33
CA GLU A 21 11.11 -12.40 0.84
C GLU A 21 10.67 -11.32 1.83
N GLU A 22 11.52 -10.98 2.80
CA GLU A 22 11.21 -9.96 3.80
C GLU A 22 11.11 -8.56 3.19
N PHE A 23 11.98 -8.24 2.23
CA PHE A 23 11.95 -6.97 1.49
C PHE A 23 10.60 -6.72 0.81
N TYR A 24 9.94 -7.76 0.29
CA TYR A 24 8.61 -7.62 -0.31
C TYR A 24 7.47 -7.63 0.71
N LYS A 25 7.61 -8.42 1.78
CA LYS A 25 6.54 -8.68 2.73
C LYS A 25 6.21 -7.47 3.61
N GLU A 26 7.21 -6.82 4.20
CA GLU A 26 6.98 -5.72 5.14
C GLU A 26 6.27 -4.53 4.48
N PRO A 27 6.73 -3.97 3.35
CA PRO A 27 6.05 -2.84 2.72
C PRO A 27 4.64 -3.19 2.21
N LEU A 28 4.45 -4.42 1.74
CA LEU A 28 3.15 -4.92 1.30
C LEU A 28 2.14 -4.91 2.46
N GLU A 29 2.55 -5.42 3.63
CA GLU A 29 1.71 -5.40 4.84
C GLU A 29 1.36 -3.96 5.26
N LYS A 30 2.33 -3.03 5.17
CA LYS A 30 2.08 -1.61 5.49
C LYS A 30 1.08 -0.95 4.56
N LEU A 31 1.15 -1.25 3.27
CA LEU A 31 0.19 -0.73 2.28
C LEU A 31 -1.21 -1.32 2.51
N GLU A 32 -1.34 -2.63 2.69
CA GLU A 32 -2.61 -3.31 3.01
C GLU A 32 -3.25 -2.73 4.29
N GLU A 33 -2.46 -2.56 5.36
CA GLU A 33 -2.95 -1.99 6.60
C GLU A 33 -3.39 -0.53 6.43
N ALA A 34 -2.63 0.28 5.69
CA ALA A 34 -2.96 1.68 5.46
C ALA A 34 -4.25 1.85 4.62
N PHE A 35 -4.47 1.00 3.62
CA PHE A 35 -5.72 1.01 2.83
C PHE A 35 -6.93 0.69 3.70
N ARG A 36 -6.81 -0.34 4.56
CA ARG A 36 -7.85 -0.71 5.53
C ARG A 36 -8.10 0.42 6.53
N GLU A 37 -7.04 0.99 7.10
CA GLU A 37 -7.12 2.10 8.05
C GLU A 37 -7.88 3.30 7.47
N LEU A 38 -7.60 3.68 6.22
CA LEU A 38 -8.31 4.77 5.54
C LEU A 38 -9.81 4.48 5.34
N LYS A 39 -10.17 3.24 5.01
CA LYS A 39 -11.57 2.82 4.81
C LYS A 39 -12.33 2.61 6.12
N GLU A 40 -11.65 2.23 7.20
CA GLU A 40 -12.28 1.82 8.46
C GLU A 40 -12.19 2.86 9.58
N CYS A 41 -11.29 3.85 9.49
CA CYS A 41 -11.10 4.84 10.54
C CYS A 41 -12.37 5.69 10.76
N LYS A 42 -13.10 5.38 11.85
CA LYS A 42 -14.31 6.10 12.27
C LYS A 42 -14.04 7.58 12.47
N ALA A 43 -12.91 7.92 13.09
CA ALA A 43 -12.54 9.32 13.33
C ALA A 43 -12.39 10.10 12.01
N LEU A 44 -11.81 9.48 10.98
CA LEU A 44 -11.69 10.09 9.65
C LEU A 44 -13.07 10.29 8.99
N LYS A 45 -13.95 9.28 9.06
CA LYS A 45 -15.33 9.40 8.54
C LYS A 45 -16.11 10.51 9.23
N ASP A 46 -16.04 10.56 10.56
CA ASP A 46 -16.69 11.60 11.35
C ASP A 46 -16.09 12.99 11.02
N ALA A 47 -14.78 13.07 10.74
CA ALA A 47 -14.12 14.32 10.36
C ALA A 47 -14.63 14.83 9.01
N ILE A 48 -14.72 13.94 8.01
CA ILE A 48 -15.26 14.24 6.69
C ILE A 48 -16.72 14.71 6.81
N ALA A 49 -17.54 14.05 7.64
CA ALA A 49 -18.93 14.45 7.87
C ALA A 49 -19.05 15.83 8.54
N VAL A 50 -18.21 16.13 9.53
CA VAL A 50 -18.15 17.45 10.17
C VAL A 50 -17.74 18.53 9.17
N ILE A 51 -16.73 18.26 8.33
CA ILE A 51 -16.26 19.19 7.29
C ILE A 51 -17.37 19.44 6.27
N LEU A 52 -18.08 18.40 5.80
CA LEU A 52 -19.20 18.54 4.88
C LEU A 52 -20.31 19.40 5.49
N THR A 53 -20.69 19.11 6.73
CA THR A 53 -21.73 19.85 7.46
C THR A 53 -21.35 21.32 7.61
N LEU A 54 -20.11 21.59 8.02
CA LEU A 54 -19.59 22.94 8.16
C LEU A 54 -19.58 23.67 6.81
N GLY A 55 -19.13 23.01 5.74
CA GLY A 55 -19.14 23.56 4.38
C GLY A 55 -20.54 23.94 3.91
N ASN A 56 -21.54 23.07 4.12
CA ASN A 56 -22.92 23.35 3.76
C ASN A 56 -23.50 24.53 4.54
N ILE A 57 -23.21 24.64 5.84
CA ILE A 57 -23.64 25.78 6.67
C ILE A 57 -22.99 27.08 6.19
N LEU A 58 -21.66 27.08 5.99
CA LEU A 58 -20.92 28.28 5.61
C LEU A 58 -21.27 28.79 4.21
N ASN A 59 -21.62 27.88 3.30
CA ASN A 59 -22.02 28.23 1.94
C ASN A 59 -23.55 28.28 1.76
N GLY A 60 -24.30 28.38 2.86
CA GLY A 60 -25.76 28.46 2.83
C GLY A 60 -26.24 29.59 1.92
N GLY A 61 -27.12 29.26 0.96
CA GLY A 61 -27.62 30.20 -0.06
C GLY A 61 -26.89 30.12 -1.40
N ASP A 62 -25.71 29.51 -1.48
CA ASP A 62 -25.09 29.14 -2.75
C ASP A 62 -25.69 27.82 -3.25
N LYS A 63 -26.44 27.87 -4.36
CA LYS A 63 -27.11 26.70 -4.96
C LYS A 63 -26.15 25.56 -5.34
N ASN A 64 -24.87 25.86 -5.56
CA ASN A 64 -23.87 24.88 -5.98
C ASN A 64 -23.01 24.36 -4.81
N LYS A 65 -23.04 24.99 -3.63
CA LYS A 65 -22.13 24.68 -2.52
C LYS A 65 -22.78 24.49 -1.15
N GLY A 66 -23.98 25.05 -0.93
CA GLY A 66 -24.69 24.98 0.35
C GLY A 66 -25.53 23.71 0.56
N GLN A 67 -25.59 22.82 -0.44
CA GLN A 67 -26.37 21.58 -0.44
C GLN A 67 -25.56 20.42 -1.05
N ALA A 68 -24.27 20.35 -0.73
CA ALA A 68 -23.40 19.30 -1.24
C ALA A 68 -23.64 17.96 -0.51
N ASP A 69 -23.63 16.86 -1.27
CA ASP A 69 -23.63 15.48 -0.73
C ASP A 69 -22.20 14.97 -0.46
N GLY A 70 -21.20 15.68 -0.95
CA GLY A 70 -19.79 15.33 -0.82
C GLY A 70 -18.89 16.45 -1.35
N PHE A 71 -17.60 16.31 -1.15
CA PHE A 71 -16.60 17.26 -1.63
C PHE A 71 -15.35 16.51 -2.09
N ALA A 72 -14.62 17.08 -3.04
CA ALA A 72 -13.33 16.54 -3.48
C ALA A 72 -12.34 16.54 -2.30
N ILE A 73 -11.48 15.53 -2.22
CA ILE A 73 -10.59 15.28 -1.07
C ILE A 73 -9.75 16.51 -0.67
N GLU A 74 -9.37 17.38 -1.62
CA GLU A 74 -8.68 18.65 -1.39
C GLU A 74 -9.47 19.63 -0.50
N GLY A 75 -10.79 19.44 -0.33
CA GLY A 75 -11.59 20.19 0.63
C GLY A 75 -11.13 20.00 2.08
N ILE A 76 -10.52 18.86 2.42
CA ILE A 76 -9.98 18.61 3.76
C ILE A 76 -8.85 19.61 4.06
N THR A 77 -7.94 19.87 3.12
CA THR A 77 -6.83 20.82 3.36
C THR A 77 -7.32 22.26 3.37
N LYS A 78 -8.36 22.59 2.59
CA LYS A 78 -8.97 23.93 2.57
C LYS A 78 -9.55 24.35 3.92
N ILE A 79 -9.98 23.42 4.78
CA ILE A 79 -10.54 23.78 6.09
C ILE A 79 -9.50 24.47 7.00
N SER A 80 -8.20 24.26 6.75
CA SER A 80 -7.11 24.87 7.51
C SER A 80 -6.97 26.38 7.28
N SER A 81 -7.42 26.89 6.13
CA SER A 81 -7.37 28.32 5.80
C SER A 81 -8.57 29.10 6.32
N ILE A 82 -9.64 28.42 6.73
CA ILE A 82 -10.83 29.04 7.31
C ILE A 82 -10.53 29.43 8.75
N LYS A 83 -10.90 30.66 9.14
CA LYS A 83 -10.75 31.16 10.50
C LYS A 83 -12.07 31.71 11.03
N ASP A 84 -12.30 31.52 12.33
CA ASP A 84 -13.39 32.18 13.05
C ASP A 84 -13.05 33.66 13.33
N ALA A 85 -14.02 34.40 13.88
CA ALA A 85 -13.85 35.82 14.23
C ALA A 85 -12.75 36.07 15.28
N ASN A 86 -12.34 35.04 16.02
CA ASN A 86 -11.24 35.11 17.00
C ASN A 86 -9.92 34.58 16.44
N GLY A 87 -9.86 34.28 15.13
CA GLY A 87 -8.66 33.78 14.45
C GLY A 87 -8.38 32.29 14.62
N LYS A 88 -9.26 31.51 15.26
CA LYS A 88 -9.09 30.04 15.41
C LYS A 88 -9.37 29.34 14.10
N SER A 89 -8.57 28.33 13.79
CA SER A 89 -8.68 27.61 12.51
C SER A 89 -9.92 26.71 12.43
N GLY A 90 -10.40 26.45 11.21
CA GLY A 90 -11.45 25.47 10.96
C GLY A 90 -11.04 24.05 11.41
N ILE A 91 -9.75 23.73 11.33
CA ILE A 91 -9.19 22.48 11.87
C ILE A 91 -9.39 22.38 13.39
N GLU A 92 -9.14 23.45 14.16
CA GLU A 92 -9.38 23.45 15.60
C GLU A 92 -10.85 23.19 15.94
N PHE A 93 -11.77 23.77 15.15
CA PHE A 93 -13.19 23.52 15.29
C PHE A 93 -13.53 22.05 15.02
N VAL A 94 -13.03 21.48 13.92
CA VAL A 94 -13.24 20.06 13.56
C VAL A 94 -12.73 19.16 14.68
N CYS A 95 -11.50 19.36 15.17
CA CYS A 95 -10.92 18.57 16.26
C CYS A 95 -11.78 18.62 17.54
N LYS A 96 -12.24 19.81 17.94
CA LYS A 96 -13.12 19.96 19.11
C LYS A 96 -14.46 19.26 18.89
N LYS A 97 -15.04 19.40 17.70
CA LYS A 97 -16.32 18.78 17.37
C LYS A 97 -16.21 17.26 17.38
N LEU A 98 -15.13 16.70 16.83
CA LEU A 98 -14.84 15.27 16.88
C LEU A 98 -14.79 14.75 18.32
N ILE A 99 -13.99 15.38 19.18
CA ILE A 99 -13.89 14.95 20.60
C ILE A 99 -15.25 15.06 21.31
N SER A 100 -16.09 16.03 20.95
CA SER A 100 -17.45 16.14 21.51
C SER A 100 -18.43 15.06 21.00
N ILE A 101 -18.21 14.55 19.78
CA ILE A 101 -19.00 13.44 19.21
C ILE A 101 -18.60 12.13 19.88
N ASP A 102 -17.29 11.91 20.02
CA ASP A 102 -16.71 10.71 20.61
C ASP A 102 -15.34 11.07 21.22
N PRO A 103 -15.19 11.03 22.56
CA PRO A 103 -13.94 11.37 23.21
C PRO A 103 -12.75 10.53 22.71
N GLU A 104 -12.97 9.31 22.20
CA GLU A 104 -11.90 8.44 21.68
C GLU A 104 -11.24 9.01 20.42
N HIS A 105 -11.88 9.96 19.73
CA HIS A 105 -11.26 10.69 18.60
C HIS A 105 -10.02 11.49 19.00
N ARG A 106 -9.78 11.72 20.30
CA ARG A 106 -8.48 12.24 20.79
C ARG A 106 -7.29 11.37 20.37
N HIS A 107 -7.53 10.09 20.08
CA HIS A 107 -6.54 9.14 19.59
C HIS A 107 -6.55 8.95 18.07
N PHE A 108 -7.03 9.93 17.30
CA PHE A 108 -7.18 9.89 15.83
C PHE A 108 -6.01 9.19 15.12
N LYS A 109 -4.78 9.56 15.48
CA LYS A 109 -3.55 9.01 14.87
C LYS A 109 -3.39 7.49 15.01
N LYS A 110 -3.98 6.87 16.05
CA LYS A 110 -3.92 5.42 16.24
C LYS A 110 -4.68 4.67 15.14
N GLY A 111 -5.74 5.27 14.59
CA GLY A 111 -6.54 4.68 13.51
C GLY A 111 -5.92 4.81 12.13
N LEU A 112 -4.80 5.52 11.99
CA LEU A 112 -4.11 5.81 10.73
C LEU A 112 -2.58 5.69 10.87
N ARG A 113 -2.13 4.75 11.69
CA ARG A 113 -0.73 4.62 12.12
C ARG A 113 0.22 4.20 11.00
N ASN A 114 -0.30 3.55 9.95
CA ASN A 114 0.53 3.02 8.87
C ASN A 114 0.68 3.97 7.67
N LEU A 115 0.01 5.12 7.66
CA LEU A 115 0.10 6.08 6.56
C LEU A 115 1.52 6.56 6.26
N TYR A 116 2.31 6.84 7.30
CA TYR A 116 3.68 7.31 7.14
C TYR A 116 4.60 6.24 6.55
N GLU A 117 4.42 4.97 6.96
CA GLU A 117 5.19 3.86 6.41
C GLU A 117 4.76 3.55 4.97
N ALA A 118 3.46 3.54 4.69
CA ALA A 118 2.91 3.34 3.35
C ALA A 118 3.41 4.39 2.35
N LYS A 119 3.58 5.64 2.78
CA LYS A 119 4.16 6.72 1.95
C LYS A 119 5.59 6.44 1.46
N LYS A 120 6.35 5.54 2.10
CA LYS A 120 7.73 5.23 1.71
C LYS A 120 7.81 4.30 0.51
N THR A 121 6.69 3.72 0.08
CA THR A 121 6.65 2.71 -0.99
C THR A 121 5.67 3.14 -2.07
N ASN A 122 6.15 3.29 -3.30
CA ASN A 122 5.27 3.43 -4.44
C ASN A 122 4.77 2.05 -4.88
N LEU A 123 3.49 1.75 -4.70
CA LEU A 123 2.90 0.44 -5.03
C LEU A 123 3.12 0.05 -6.49
N LEU A 124 2.95 0.99 -7.43
CA LEU A 124 3.01 0.70 -8.87
C LEU A 124 4.43 0.30 -9.28
N GLU A 125 5.43 1.04 -8.80
CA GLU A 125 6.83 0.70 -8.99
C GLU A 125 7.18 -0.63 -8.28
N PHE A 126 6.68 -0.80 -7.06
CA PHE A 126 6.98 -1.97 -6.24
C PHE A 126 6.42 -3.27 -6.83
N VAL A 127 5.23 -3.25 -7.42
CA VAL A 127 4.69 -4.36 -8.22
C VAL A 127 5.62 -4.69 -9.40
N GLY A 128 6.17 -3.68 -10.08
CA GLY A 128 7.13 -3.86 -11.16
C GLY A 128 8.44 -4.54 -10.70
N VAL A 129 8.97 -4.12 -9.54
CA VAL A 129 10.16 -4.73 -8.93
C VAL A 129 9.87 -6.18 -8.52
N PHE A 130 8.73 -6.45 -7.87
CA PHE A 130 8.33 -7.80 -7.48
C PHE A 130 8.15 -8.74 -8.69
N ASN A 131 7.51 -8.27 -9.77
CA ASN A 131 7.36 -9.04 -11.00
C ASN A 131 8.72 -9.42 -11.61
N SER A 132 9.71 -8.51 -11.52
CA SER A 132 11.08 -8.80 -11.96
C SER A 132 11.74 -9.89 -11.11
N PHE A 133 11.52 -9.87 -9.79
CA PHE A 133 12.01 -10.92 -8.89
C PHE A 133 11.30 -12.26 -9.13
N LEU A 134 9.99 -12.27 -9.37
CA LEU A 134 9.24 -13.47 -9.72
C LEU A 134 9.76 -14.10 -11.03
N ALA A 135 10.11 -13.28 -12.03
CA ALA A 135 10.75 -13.75 -13.25
C ALA A 135 12.15 -14.36 -12.99
N LEU A 136 12.95 -13.73 -12.11
CA LEU A 136 14.23 -14.27 -11.68
C LEU A 136 14.08 -15.63 -10.98
N ALA A 137 13.14 -15.74 -10.03
CA ALA A 137 12.87 -16.98 -9.31
C ALA A 137 12.45 -18.12 -10.26
N ASN A 138 11.56 -17.83 -11.22
CA ASN A 138 11.19 -18.78 -12.26
C ASN A 138 12.39 -19.19 -13.14
N SER A 139 13.28 -18.25 -13.49
CA SER A 139 14.52 -18.55 -14.19
C SER A 139 15.41 -19.50 -13.38
N MET A 140 15.60 -19.23 -12.08
CA MET A 140 16.40 -20.08 -11.19
C MET A 140 15.80 -21.48 -11.04
N LYS A 141 14.48 -21.59 -10.96
CA LYS A 141 13.77 -22.88 -11.00
C LYS A 141 14.08 -23.67 -12.27
N ASN A 142 13.99 -23.03 -13.43
CA ASN A 142 14.27 -23.68 -14.72
C ASN A 142 15.74 -24.08 -14.85
N LYS A 143 16.67 -23.24 -14.39
CA LYS A 143 18.11 -23.55 -14.34
C LYS A 143 18.39 -24.74 -13.41
N CYS A 144 17.73 -24.81 -12.26
CA CYS A 144 17.83 -25.95 -11.35
C CYS A 144 17.33 -27.25 -12.01
N LYS A 145 16.18 -27.20 -12.72
CA LYS A 145 15.68 -28.34 -13.50
C LYS A 145 16.66 -28.79 -14.59
N GLN A 146 17.31 -27.85 -15.28
CA GLN A 146 18.35 -28.17 -16.26
C GLN A 146 19.56 -28.85 -15.60
N LEU A 147 20.00 -28.41 -14.43
CA LEU A 147 21.09 -29.07 -13.70
C LEU A 147 20.73 -30.50 -13.29
N LEU A 148 19.47 -30.77 -12.96
CA LEU A 148 18.98 -32.10 -12.56
C LEU A 148 18.84 -33.10 -13.72
N SER A 149 18.99 -32.67 -14.97
CA SER A 149 18.96 -33.58 -16.12
C SER A 149 20.26 -34.35 -16.28
N ASP A 150 21.39 -33.84 -15.76
CA ASP A 150 22.67 -34.56 -15.75
C ASP A 150 22.69 -35.55 -14.57
N LYS A 151 22.36 -36.81 -14.86
CA LYS A 151 22.27 -37.87 -13.84
C LYS A 151 23.61 -38.33 -13.30
N ASP A 152 24.71 -38.02 -14.00
CA ASP A 152 26.07 -38.38 -13.60
C ASP A 152 26.75 -37.24 -12.83
N ASP A 153 26.05 -36.13 -12.55
CA ASP A 153 26.61 -35.01 -11.82
C ASP A 153 26.91 -35.39 -10.36
N PRO A 154 28.16 -35.27 -9.87
CA PRO A 154 28.52 -35.63 -8.49
C PRO A 154 27.77 -34.83 -7.42
N SER A 155 27.15 -33.70 -7.79
CA SER A 155 26.36 -32.84 -6.90
C SER A 155 24.85 -33.12 -6.93
N LEU A 156 24.39 -34.19 -7.61
CA LEU A 156 22.97 -34.44 -7.87
C LEU A 156 22.09 -34.40 -6.61
N ASN A 157 22.50 -35.05 -5.52
CA ASN A 157 21.74 -35.05 -4.26
C ASN A 157 21.58 -33.64 -3.68
N GLY A 158 22.63 -32.81 -3.74
CA GLY A 158 22.58 -31.42 -3.30
C GLY A 158 21.67 -30.57 -4.19
N LEU A 159 21.71 -30.80 -5.50
CA LEU A 159 20.83 -30.13 -6.46
C LEU A 159 19.35 -30.49 -6.26
N GLN A 160 19.04 -31.75 -5.91
CA GLN A 160 17.68 -32.17 -5.59
C GLN A 160 17.15 -31.45 -4.35
N ALA A 161 17.96 -31.36 -3.28
CA ALA A 161 17.60 -30.61 -2.07
C ALA A 161 17.37 -29.12 -2.36
N ILE A 162 18.21 -28.53 -3.23
CA ILE A 162 18.02 -27.14 -3.71
C ILE A 162 16.71 -27.00 -4.48
N SER A 163 16.38 -27.94 -5.37
CA SER A 163 15.12 -27.90 -6.13
C SER A 163 13.90 -27.90 -5.23
N VAL A 164 13.88 -28.77 -4.20
CA VAL A 164 12.79 -28.81 -3.22
C VAL A 164 12.66 -27.47 -2.48
N LYS A 165 13.79 -26.84 -2.10
CA LYS A 165 13.78 -25.50 -1.50
C LYS A 165 13.20 -24.45 -2.46
N ILE A 166 13.62 -24.44 -3.72
CA ILE A 166 13.11 -23.50 -4.72
C ILE A 166 11.61 -23.71 -4.94
N ASP A 167 11.13 -24.96 -4.99
CA ASP A 167 9.69 -25.22 -5.09
C ASP A 167 8.91 -24.67 -3.90
N ALA A 168 9.44 -24.80 -2.67
CA ALA A 168 8.84 -24.18 -1.49
C ALA A 168 8.85 -22.64 -1.57
N TYR A 169 9.93 -22.03 -2.08
CA TYR A 169 10.03 -20.60 -2.30
C TYR A 169 8.97 -20.12 -3.31
N MET A 170 8.77 -20.84 -4.42
CA MET A 170 7.76 -20.51 -5.41
C MET A 170 6.35 -20.47 -4.83
N VAL A 171 5.99 -21.43 -3.97
CA VAL A 171 4.67 -21.44 -3.30
C VAL A 171 4.46 -20.14 -2.49
N LYS A 172 5.50 -19.68 -1.80
CA LYS A 172 5.43 -18.42 -1.06
C LYS A 172 5.32 -17.21 -1.99
N LEU A 173 6.08 -17.19 -3.07
CA LEU A 173 6.03 -16.13 -4.09
C LEU A 173 4.67 -16.06 -4.78
N ASP A 174 4.02 -17.19 -5.04
CA ASP A 174 2.66 -17.22 -5.59
C ASP A 174 1.64 -16.61 -4.60
N GLY A 175 1.86 -16.83 -3.30
CA GLY A 175 1.09 -16.17 -2.23
C GLY A 175 1.28 -14.65 -2.21
N LEU A 176 2.53 -14.17 -2.27
CA LEU A 176 2.83 -12.73 -2.37
C LEU A 176 2.26 -12.12 -3.66
N ASN A 177 2.38 -12.82 -4.79
CA ASN A 177 1.84 -12.36 -6.06
C ASN A 177 0.33 -12.17 -6.01
N THR A 178 -0.39 -13.11 -5.38
CA THR A 178 -1.84 -13.01 -5.19
C THR A 178 -2.20 -11.76 -4.35
N ARG A 179 -1.43 -11.49 -3.29
CA ARG A 179 -1.62 -10.29 -2.46
C ARG A 179 -1.36 -9.00 -3.24
N PHE A 180 -0.28 -8.92 -4.03
CA PHE A 180 -0.01 -7.77 -4.90
C PHE A 180 -1.14 -7.51 -5.92
N ILE A 181 -1.66 -8.57 -6.55
CA ILE A 181 -2.79 -8.45 -7.49
C ILE A 181 -4.04 -7.92 -6.78
N ASN A 182 -4.31 -8.38 -5.56
CA ASN A 182 -5.45 -7.89 -4.78
C ASN A 182 -5.24 -6.44 -4.35
N LEU A 183 -4.03 -6.08 -3.90
CA LEU A 183 -3.70 -4.73 -3.48
C LEU A 183 -3.80 -3.72 -4.64
N ASP A 184 -3.41 -4.09 -5.86
CA ASP A 184 -3.61 -3.24 -7.05
C ASP A 184 -5.09 -2.98 -7.36
N LYS A 185 -5.97 -3.97 -7.11
CA LYS A 185 -7.42 -3.77 -7.23
C LYS A 185 -7.94 -2.87 -6.11
N GLU A 186 -7.54 -3.14 -4.87
CA GLU A 186 -7.94 -2.33 -3.72
C GLU A 186 -7.49 -0.88 -3.84
N TRP A 187 -6.35 -0.62 -4.49
CA TRP A 187 -5.85 0.71 -4.80
C TRP A 187 -6.83 1.50 -5.67
N LYS A 188 -7.33 0.87 -6.74
CA LYS A 188 -8.34 1.47 -7.64
C LYS A 188 -9.64 1.74 -6.88
N ASP A 189 -10.08 0.78 -6.07
CA ASP A 189 -11.27 0.93 -5.23
C ASP A 189 -11.11 2.03 -4.18
N LEU A 190 -9.90 2.24 -3.65
CA LEU A 190 -9.61 3.30 -2.69
C LEU A 190 -9.71 4.69 -3.34
N GLY A 191 -9.23 4.83 -4.57
CA GLY A 191 -9.42 6.05 -5.37
C GLY A 191 -10.89 6.37 -5.57
N GLU A 192 -11.67 5.38 -6.02
CA GLU A 192 -13.13 5.52 -6.21
C GLU A 192 -13.85 5.83 -4.89
N TYR A 193 -13.45 5.19 -3.79
CA TYR A 193 -13.99 5.44 -2.44
C TYR A 193 -13.84 6.91 -1.99
N PHE A 194 -12.71 7.56 -2.32
CA PHE A 194 -12.49 8.97 -2.03
C PHE A 194 -12.90 9.93 -3.16
N GLY A 195 -13.54 9.42 -4.22
CA GLY A 195 -13.98 10.22 -5.36
C GLY A 195 -12.83 10.82 -6.19
N ILE A 196 -11.65 10.21 -6.14
CA ILE A 196 -10.48 10.64 -6.91
C ILE A 196 -10.62 10.11 -8.34
N LYS A 197 -10.42 10.97 -9.33
CA LYS A 197 -10.51 10.58 -10.74
C LYS A 197 -9.34 9.68 -11.12
N LYS A 198 -9.56 8.81 -12.11
CA LYS A 198 -8.55 7.83 -12.57
C LYS A 198 -7.30 8.48 -13.17
N ASP A 199 -7.43 9.69 -13.70
CA ASP A 199 -6.36 10.51 -14.28
C ASP A 199 -5.76 11.52 -13.29
N ASP A 200 -6.14 11.47 -12.00
CA ASP A 200 -5.51 12.30 -10.98
C ASP A 200 -4.09 11.78 -10.68
N GLU A 201 -3.14 12.69 -10.48
CA GLU A 201 -1.77 12.34 -10.14
C GLU A 201 -1.65 11.48 -8.87
N LYS A 202 -2.63 11.55 -7.96
CA LYS A 202 -2.68 10.71 -6.75
C LYS A 202 -2.99 9.25 -7.09
N MET A 203 -3.63 8.98 -8.23
CA MET A 203 -3.90 7.61 -8.71
C MET A 203 -2.74 7.03 -9.51
N GLU A 204 -1.93 7.90 -10.13
CA GLU A 204 -0.70 7.54 -10.84
C GLU A 204 0.51 7.39 -9.90
N ASP A 205 0.46 7.97 -8.70
CA ASP A 205 1.54 7.90 -7.72
C ASP A 205 0.97 7.76 -6.30
N THR A 206 1.05 6.54 -5.77
CA THR A 206 0.63 6.24 -4.39
C THR A 206 1.36 7.08 -3.33
N ILE A 207 2.59 7.53 -3.58
CA ILE A 207 3.31 8.40 -2.63
C ILE A 207 2.63 9.76 -2.55
N LYS A 208 2.14 10.32 -3.67
CA LYS A 208 1.37 11.56 -3.67
C LYS A 208 0.06 11.41 -2.90
N PHE A 209 -0.63 10.29 -3.09
CA PHE A 209 -1.85 10.00 -2.32
C PHE A 209 -1.59 9.90 -0.82
N PHE A 210 -0.60 9.12 -0.38
CA PHE A 210 -0.30 9.02 1.04
C PHE A 210 0.30 10.32 1.61
N SER A 211 1.00 11.11 0.80
CA SER A 211 1.48 12.44 1.19
C SER A 211 0.37 13.45 1.45
N PHE A 212 -0.81 13.25 0.87
CA PHE A 212 -1.97 14.07 1.20
C PHE A 212 -2.45 13.80 2.64
N TRP A 213 -2.29 12.57 3.14
CA TRP A 213 -2.76 12.16 4.45
C TRP A 213 -1.71 12.24 5.58
N ALA A 214 -0.41 12.18 5.24
CA ALA A 214 0.72 12.01 6.16
C ALA A 214 1.49 13.31 6.48
#